data_AF-A0A0M2DW14-F1
#
_entry.id   AF-A0A0M2DW14-F1
#
_cell.length_a   1.000
_cell.length_b   1.000
_cell.length_c   1.000
_cell.angle_alpha   90.00
_cell.angle_beta   90.00
_cell.angle_gamma   90.00
#
_symmetry.space_group_name_H-M   'P 1'
#
loop_
_entity.id
_entity.type
_entity.pdbx_description
1 polymer ?
#
loop_
_entity_poly.entity_id
_entity_poly.type
_entity_poly.pdbx_seq_one_letter_code
_entity_poly.pdbx_strand_id
1 'polypeptide(L)'
;MNTQNQPTVNSQHEVGTHELHLISDEQCIVRVCTPPNAHEALGKHILSLVGRPATSDQIVLQLLHGGGMESIRLDERINLALGNTFVISSGDRVYRFTIDGKSYEWPHRFISGELLQMLAGNHPQKVIELIGPYDAVEVAVNERVDLTRPGVETFKSRIKPQTWTLSIQGVLLEYTQPEVKVADAMVRAGYDPNKSWHIYLIVHGQPKQEITGDFVVDLRQPGIEKIRLMLRDVNNGECNSFAPTRAFQLLPKDHQFLDALGLKWETVIEHDAVVGATRRWLLIHDYSLLGGYSQTKVQLALEIVLDYPAAQIDMFYFLPFVTLINGQEVPSTQVRATIKGATFQGWSRHRSGASAWDPNSDCVQTQLALVESCMVKELSE
;
A
#
# COMPACT_ATOMS: atom_id res chain seq x y z
N MET A 1 -15.89 -49.31 -40.99
CA MET A 1 -14.95 -48.60 -40.10
C MET A 1 -14.26 -47.56 -40.98
N ASN A 2 -14.70 -46.29 -40.90
CA ASN A 2 -14.01 -45.21 -40.18
C ASN A 2 -12.57 -45.06 -40.68
N THR A 3 -12.02 -43.93 -41.11
CA THR A 3 -12.28 -42.47 -41.07
C THR A 3 -11.02 -41.92 -41.79
N GLN A 4 -10.95 -40.82 -42.53
CA GLN A 4 -11.19 -39.43 -42.14
C GLN A 4 -10.88 -38.53 -43.35
N ASN A 5 -11.75 -37.56 -43.59
CA ASN A 5 -11.57 -36.41 -44.47
C ASN A 5 -10.42 -35.49 -44.00
N GLN A 6 -9.72 -34.86 -44.95
CA GLN A 6 -9.57 -33.39 -44.97
C GLN A 6 -9.04 -32.90 -46.34
N PRO A 7 -9.79 -32.03 -47.04
CA PRO A 7 -9.31 -31.30 -48.21
C PRO A 7 -8.96 -29.84 -47.89
N THR A 8 -7.95 -29.33 -48.62
CA THR A 8 -7.81 -27.95 -49.14
C THR A 8 -8.06 -26.75 -48.21
N VAL A 9 -6.98 -26.05 -47.85
CA VAL A 9 -7.04 -24.63 -47.46
C VAL A 9 -6.95 -23.79 -48.75
N ASN A 10 -8.10 -23.33 -49.21
CA ASN A 10 -8.22 -22.27 -50.22
C ASN A 10 -8.21 -20.92 -49.49
N SER A 11 -7.26 -20.07 -49.85
CA SER A 11 -7.15 -18.69 -49.40
C SER A 11 -8.36 -17.88 -49.92
N GLN A 12 -9.34 -17.63 -49.06
CA GLN A 12 -10.36 -16.61 -49.29
C GLN A 12 -10.00 -15.38 -48.47
N HIS A 13 -9.79 -14.27 -49.17
CA HIS A 13 -9.76 -12.92 -48.63
C HIS A 13 -11.03 -12.68 -47.78
N GLU A 14 -10.85 -12.39 -46.49
CA GLU A 14 -11.90 -11.85 -45.63
C GLU A 14 -12.35 -10.49 -46.19
N VAL A 15 -13.52 -10.46 -46.80
CA VAL A 15 -14.26 -9.23 -47.08
C VAL A 15 -14.85 -8.78 -45.75
N GLY A 16 -14.16 -7.87 -45.06
CA GLY A 16 -14.64 -7.27 -43.83
C GLY A 16 -16.02 -6.64 -44.05
N THR A 17 -17.02 -7.11 -43.31
CA THR A 17 -18.32 -6.44 -43.15
C THR A 17 -18.07 -5.06 -42.55
N HIS A 18 -18.14 -4.01 -43.37
CA HIS A 18 -17.93 -2.63 -42.93
C HIS A 18 -19.16 -2.15 -42.16
N GLU A 19 -19.16 -2.29 -40.84
CA GLU A 19 -20.23 -1.76 -39.98
C GLU A 19 -20.30 -0.22 -40.04
N LEU A 20 -21.52 0.32 -40.13
CA LEU A 20 -21.78 1.76 -40.01
C LEU A 20 -22.28 2.10 -38.62
N HIS A 21 -21.79 3.21 -38.08
CA HIS A 21 -22.21 3.74 -36.79
C HIS A 21 -23.07 4.98 -37.00
N LEU A 22 -24.33 4.96 -36.55
CA LEU A 22 -25.28 6.05 -36.71
C LEU A 22 -25.61 6.67 -35.35
N ILE A 23 -25.50 7.99 -35.26
CA ILE A 23 -25.88 8.79 -34.10
C ILE A 23 -27.09 9.64 -34.50
N SER A 24 -28.25 9.40 -33.88
CA SER A 24 -29.52 10.05 -34.27
C SER A 24 -30.16 10.93 -33.20
N ASP A 25 -29.53 11.02 -32.02
CA ASP A 25 -30.04 11.72 -30.86
C ASP A 25 -28.96 12.55 -30.14
N GLU A 26 -29.42 13.47 -29.29
CA GLU A 26 -28.59 14.31 -28.43
C GLU A 26 -27.80 13.53 -27.36
N GLN A 27 -28.14 12.26 -27.16
CA GLN A 27 -27.53 11.37 -26.17
C GLN A 27 -26.35 10.60 -26.76
N CYS A 28 -26.05 10.78 -28.04
CA CYS A 28 -24.96 10.12 -28.76
C CYS A 28 -25.07 8.59 -28.76
N ILE A 29 -26.29 8.04 -28.74
CA ILE A 29 -26.47 6.59 -28.80
C ILE A 29 -26.06 6.10 -30.18
N VAL A 30 -24.99 5.29 -30.22
CA VAL A 30 -24.48 4.70 -31.45
C VAL A 30 -25.29 3.47 -31.82
N ARG A 31 -25.92 3.50 -33.00
CA ARG A 31 -26.57 2.33 -33.61
C ARG A 31 -25.68 1.75 -34.68
N VAL A 32 -25.44 0.44 -34.63
CA VAL A 32 -24.69 -0.28 -35.66
C VAL A 32 -25.65 -0.72 -36.76
N CYS A 33 -25.33 -0.41 -38.01
CA CYS A 33 -26.13 -0.74 -39.19
C CYS A 33 -25.26 -1.36 -40.27
N THR A 34 -25.86 -2.21 -41.09
CA THR A 34 -25.20 -2.69 -42.30
C THR A 34 -25.16 -1.58 -43.36
N PRO A 35 -24.04 -1.45 -44.09
CA PRO A 35 -23.89 -0.40 -45.07
C PRO A 35 -24.84 -0.64 -46.25
N PRO A 36 -25.43 0.41 -46.83
CA PRO A 36 -26.06 0.31 -48.13
C PRO A 36 -24.98 -0.05 -49.16
N ASN A 37 -25.39 -0.70 -50.25
CA ASN A 37 -24.48 -1.25 -51.26
C ASN A 37 -23.35 -0.23 -51.60
N ALA A 38 -22.11 -0.56 -51.19
CA ALA A 38 -21.09 0.43 -50.84
C ALA A 38 -20.54 1.25 -52.02
N HIS A 39 -20.75 0.81 -53.26
CA HIS A 39 -20.19 1.47 -54.43
C HIS A 39 -20.95 2.73 -54.89
N GLU A 40 -22.20 2.96 -54.43
CA GLU A 40 -23.03 4.10 -54.86
C GLU A 40 -23.88 4.72 -53.73
N ALA A 41 -23.44 4.56 -52.47
CA ALA A 41 -24.19 5.11 -51.35
C ALA A 41 -24.18 6.66 -51.36
N LEU A 42 -25.38 7.25 -51.26
CA LEU A 42 -25.61 8.69 -51.19
C LEU A 42 -25.98 9.10 -49.77
N GLY A 43 -25.83 10.38 -49.42
CA GLY A 43 -26.23 10.91 -48.10
C GLY A 43 -27.66 10.52 -47.70
N LYS A 44 -28.61 10.56 -48.65
CA LYS A 44 -30.01 10.13 -48.40
C LYS A 44 -30.17 8.65 -48.02
N HIS A 45 -29.25 7.77 -48.44
CA HIS A 45 -29.32 6.35 -48.09
C HIS A 45 -29.03 6.14 -46.60
N ILE A 46 -28.20 6.98 -45.99
CA ILE A 46 -27.95 6.96 -44.54
C ILE A 46 -29.23 7.24 -43.74
N LEU A 47 -30.08 8.17 -44.22
CA LEU A 47 -31.38 8.46 -43.61
C LEU A 47 -32.33 7.25 -43.66
N SER A 48 -32.31 6.50 -44.76
CA SER A 48 -33.18 5.34 -44.95
C SER A 48 -32.88 4.19 -43.95
N LEU A 49 -31.63 4.07 -43.48
CA LEU A 49 -31.23 3.07 -42.49
C LEU A 49 -31.90 3.29 -41.12
N VAL A 50 -32.22 4.55 -40.80
CA VAL A 50 -32.94 4.94 -39.57
C VAL A 50 -34.43 5.21 -39.82
N GLY A 51 -34.94 4.91 -41.03
CA GLY A 51 -36.33 5.13 -41.39
C GLY A 51 -36.75 6.60 -41.48
N ARG A 52 -35.80 7.53 -41.70
CA ARG A 52 -36.10 8.96 -41.84
C ARG A 52 -36.32 9.36 -43.30
N PRO A 53 -37.30 10.24 -43.59
CA PRO A 53 -37.52 10.76 -44.95
C PRO A 53 -36.40 11.72 -45.34
N ALA A 54 -36.05 11.77 -46.63
CA ALA A 54 -35.05 12.69 -47.18
C ALA A 54 -35.67 14.08 -47.46
N THR A 55 -35.95 14.84 -46.41
CA THR A 55 -36.48 16.21 -46.48
C THR A 55 -35.36 17.25 -46.41
N SER A 56 -35.66 18.50 -46.81
CA SER A 56 -34.65 19.58 -46.91
C SER A 56 -34.08 20.05 -45.57
N ASP A 57 -34.73 19.70 -44.45
CA ASP A 57 -34.30 19.97 -43.08
C ASP A 57 -33.41 18.86 -42.51
N GLN A 58 -33.15 17.78 -43.25
CA GLN A 58 -32.27 16.72 -42.77
C GLN A 58 -30.80 17.12 -42.90
N ILE A 59 -30.06 16.88 -41.82
CA ILE A 59 -28.62 17.12 -41.73
C ILE A 59 -27.94 15.76 -41.59
N VAL A 60 -26.99 15.48 -42.47
CA VAL A 60 -26.11 14.31 -42.41
C VAL A 60 -24.68 14.82 -42.25
N LEU A 61 -24.03 14.42 -41.16
CA LEU A 61 -22.61 14.69 -40.93
C LEU A 61 -21.84 13.35 -40.91
N GLN A 62 -20.62 13.35 -41.43
CA GLN A 62 -19.69 12.23 -41.33
C GLN A 62 -18.55 12.60 -40.39
N LEU A 63 -18.26 11.72 -39.43
CA LEU A 63 -17.11 11.82 -38.56
C LEU A 63 -15.90 11.17 -39.26
N LEU A 64 -14.83 11.94 -39.43
CA LEU A 64 -13.65 11.52 -40.17
C LEU A 64 -12.68 10.72 -39.31
N HIS A 65 -12.02 9.69 -39.86
CA HIS A 65 -10.96 8.92 -39.19
C HIS A 65 -9.79 9.82 -38.72
N GLY A 66 -9.48 10.90 -39.46
CA GLY A 66 -8.45 11.88 -39.11
C GLY A 66 -8.88 12.88 -38.02
N GLY A 67 -10.10 12.76 -37.51
CA GLY A 67 -10.78 13.76 -36.69
C GLY A 67 -11.40 14.88 -37.53
N GLY A 68 -12.35 15.60 -36.93
CA GLY A 68 -13.21 16.56 -37.63
C GLY A 68 -14.51 15.92 -38.11
N MET A 69 -15.48 16.78 -38.47
CA MET A 69 -16.74 16.37 -39.08
C MET A 69 -16.97 17.16 -40.36
N GLU A 70 -17.62 16.53 -41.34
CA GLU A 70 -18.05 17.18 -42.57
C GLU A 70 -19.55 16.99 -42.80
N SER A 71 -20.19 17.99 -43.40
CA SER A 71 -21.58 17.90 -43.83
C SER A 71 -21.64 17.26 -45.22
N ILE A 72 -22.52 16.27 -45.36
CA ILE A 72 -22.76 15.56 -46.62
C ILE A 72 -24.14 15.94 -47.14
N ARG A 73 -24.22 16.33 -48.41
CA ARG A 73 -25.50 16.60 -49.05
C ARG A 73 -26.26 15.29 -49.32
N LEU A 74 -27.58 15.36 -49.34
CA LEU A 74 -28.42 14.16 -49.53
C LEU A 74 -28.20 13.47 -50.88
N ASP A 75 -27.76 14.21 -51.89
CA ASP A 75 -27.43 13.76 -53.26
C ASP A 75 -25.93 13.53 -53.48
N GLU A 76 -25.09 13.74 -52.46
CA GLU A 76 -23.65 13.54 -52.51
C GLU A 76 -23.28 12.08 -52.19
N ARG A 77 -22.22 11.59 -52.84
CA ARG A 77 -21.69 10.24 -52.61
C ARG A 77 -20.90 10.21 -51.32
N ILE A 78 -21.21 9.26 -50.45
CA ILE A 78 -20.45 9.06 -49.21
C ILE A 78 -19.12 8.37 -49.53
N ASN A 79 -18.08 8.74 -48.80
CA ASN A 79 -16.79 8.07 -48.89
C ASN A 79 -16.46 7.37 -47.56
N LEU A 80 -16.72 6.07 -47.49
CA LEU A 80 -16.48 5.28 -46.28
C LEU A 80 -14.98 5.15 -45.92
N ALA A 81 -14.07 5.44 -46.85
CA ALA A 81 -12.65 5.50 -46.54
C ALA A 81 -12.31 6.69 -45.61
N LEU A 82 -13.10 7.76 -45.66
CA LEU A 82 -12.91 8.94 -44.82
C LEU A 82 -13.46 8.73 -43.40
N GLY A 83 -14.48 7.89 -43.22
CA GLY A 83 -15.11 7.59 -41.93
C GLY A 83 -16.31 6.65 -42.07
N ASN A 84 -16.62 5.84 -41.06
CA ASN A 84 -17.80 4.97 -41.05
C ASN A 84 -18.88 5.38 -40.03
N THR A 85 -18.70 6.54 -39.39
CA THR A 85 -19.62 7.07 -38.37
C THR A 85 -20.34 8.30 -38.91
N PHE A 86 -21.67 8.32 -38.78
CA PHE A 86 -22.53 9.39 -39.27
C PHE A 86 -23.44 9.92 -38.17
N VAL A 87 -23.66 11.23 -38.17
CA VAL A 87 -24.61 11.93 -37.30
C VAL A 87 -25.78 12.38 -38.15
N ILE A 88 -27.00 12.04 -37.73
CA ILE A 88 -28.23 12.35 -38.43
C ILE A 88 -29.13 13.19 -37.54
N SER A 89 -29.51 14.36 -38.02
CA SER A 89 -30.42 15.24 -37.30
C SER A 89 -31.38 15.95 -38.27
N SER A 90 -32.33 16.68 -37.71
CA SER A 90 -33.25 17.54 -38.46
C SER A 90 -33.18 18.95 -37.89
N GLY A 91 -32.98 19.95 -38.73
CA GLY A 91 -32.88 21.34 -38.30
C GLY A 91 -32.54 22.31 -39.43
N ASP A 92 -32.45 23.59 -39.07
CA ASP A 92 -32.13 24.69 -39.99
C ASP A 92 -30.68 25.19 -39.84
N ARG A 93 -29.92 24.64 -38.90
CA ARG A 93 -28.58 25.12 -38.56
C ARG A 93 -27.68 24.02 -38.02
N VAL A 94 -26.38 24.28 -38.12
CA VAL A 94 -25.32 23.56 -37.42
C VAL A 94 -24.53 24.56 -36.59
N TYR A 95 -24.10 24.12 -35.42
CA TYR A 95 -23.23 24.87 -34.53
C TYR A 95 -21.79 24.47 -34.79
N ARG A 96 -20.89 25.46 -34.77
CA ARG A 96 -19.46 25.24 -34.99
C ARG A 96 -18.72 25.38 -33.68
N PHE A 97 -17.77 24.48 -33.48
CA PHE A 97 -16.83 24.54 -32.37
C PHE A 97 -15.48 24.01 -32.83
N THR A 98 -14.45 24.23 -32.01
CA THR A 98 -13.11 23.71 -32.30
C THR A 98 -12.60 22.85 -31.17
N ILE A 99 -11.87 21.77 -31.49
CA ILE A 99 -11.09 20.97 -30.54
C ILE A 99 -9.65 20.97 -31.03
N ASP A 100 -8.70 21.43 -30.21
CA ASP A 100 -7.27 21.48 -30.54
C ASP A 100 -6.98 22.19 -31.87
N GLY A 101 -7.79 23.22 -32.19
CA GLY A 101 -7.70 23.99 -33.43
C GLY A 101 -8.35 23.33 -34.65
N LYS A 102 -8.85 22.10 -34.56
CA LYS A 102 -9.66 21.46 -35.60
C LYS A 102 -11.11 21.90 -35.49
N SER A 103 -11.74 22.23 -36.62
CA SER A 103 -13.15 22.63 -36.67
C SER A 103 -14.08 21.43 -36.75
N TYR A 104 -15.18 21.49 -36.00
CA TYR A 104 -16.24 20.50 -35.97
C TYR A 104 -17.60 21.19 -36.15
N GLU A 105 -18.56 20.46 -36.72
CA GLU A 105 -19.95 20.89 -36.87
C GLU A 105 -20.85 19.96 -36.06
N TRP A 106 -21.85 20.52 -35.37
CA TRP A 106 -22.79 19.77 -34.54
C TRP A 106 -24.22 20.27 -34.72
N PRO A 107 -25.22 19.40 -34.96
CA PRO A 107 -26.56 19.85 -35.31
C PRO A 107 -27.41 20.25 -34.08
N HIS A 108 -26.97 19.95 -32.87
CA HIS A 108 -27.73 20.23 -31.65
C HIS A 108 -27.14 21.42 -30.87
N ARG A 109 -28.01 22.15 -30.15
CA ARG A 109 -27.59 23.27 -29.30
C ARG A 109 -26.58 22.84 -28.24
N PHE A 110 -26.78 21.66 -27.66
CA PHE A 110 -25.93 21.15 -26.60
C PHE A 110 -25.04 20.03 -27.10
N ILE A 111 -23.80 20.02 -26.63
CA ILE A 111 -22.86 18.92 -26.82
C ILE A 111 -22.42 18.40 -25.44
N SER A 112 -22.33 17.07 -25.28
CA SER A 112 -21.89 16.46 -24.02
C SER A 112 -20.37 16.43 -23.91
N GLY A 113 -19.86 16.50 -22.68
CA GLY A 113 -18.44 16.29 -22.39
C GLY A 113 -17.93 14.92 -22.87
N GLU A 114 -18.76 13.88 -22.75
CA GLU A 114 -18.48 12.54 -23.29
C GLU A 114 -18.20 12.56 -24.80
N LEU A 115 -19.05 13.24 -25.58
CA LEU A 115 -18.83 13.35 -27.02
C LEU A 115 -17.58 14.17 -27.33
N LEU A 116 -17.35 15.28 -26.63
CA LEU A 116 -16.14 16.09 -26.81
C LEU A 116 -14.87 15.27 -26.56
N GLN A 117 -14.85 14.41 -25.53
CA GLN A 117 -13.74 13.49 -25.28
C GLN A 117 -13.58 12.47 -26.40
N MET A 118 -14.69 11.90 -26.89
CA MET A 118 -14.68 10.97 -28.02
C MET A 118 -14.08 11.60 -29.27
N LEU A 119 -14.49 12.84 -29.60
CA LEU A 119 -14.03 13.59 -30.77
C LEU A 119 -12.58 14.06 -30.67
N ALA A 120 -12.11 14.35 -29.46
CA ALA A 120 -10.71 14.63 -29.18
C ALA A 120 -9.83 13.36 -29.19
N GLY A 121 -10.45 12.17 -29.20
CA GLY A 121 -9.83 10.86 -29.19
C GLY A 121 -9.86 10.21 -27.82
N ASN A 122 -10.40 8.99 -27.75
CA ASN A 122 -10.58 8.21 -26.52
C ASN A 122 -9.25 7.92 -25.81
N HIS A 123 -8.96 8.67 -24.74
CA HIS A 123 -7.86 8.37 -23.83
C HIS A 123 -8.35 8.56 -22.39
N PRO A 124 -8.09 7.60 -21.47
CA PRO A 124 -8.71 7.59 -20.13
C PRO A 124 -8.34 8.80 -19.25
N GLN A 125 -7.22 9.47 -19.55
CA GLN A 125 -6.73 10.65 -18.82
C GLN A 125 -6.91 11.96 -19.59
N LYS A 126 -7.63 11.93 -20.72
CA LYS A 126 -7.86 13.11 -21.53
C LYS A 126 -9.04 13.88 -20.94
N VAL A 127 -8.78 15.11 -20.56
CA VAL A 127 -9.80 16.08 -20.15
C VAL A 127 -10.01 17.09 -21.26
N ILE A 128 -11.20 17.68 -21.28
CA ILE A 128 -11.57 18.74 -22.21
C ILE A 128 -11.77 20.02 -21.40
N GLU A 129 -11.12 21.09 -21.83
CA GLU A 129 -11.28 22.42 -21.26
C GLU A 129 -11.95 23.33 -22.30
N LEU A 130 -13.04 23.99 -21.91
CA LEU A 130 -13.65 25.07 -22.67
C LEU A 130 -12.86 26.36 -22.39
N ILE A 131 -12.30 26.95 -23.44
CA ILE A 131 -11.55 28.19 -23.37
C ILE A 131 -12.53 29.36 -23.37
N GLY A 132 -12.68 30.00 -22.21
CA GLY A 132 -13.41 31.25 -22.03
C GLY A 132 -12.54 32.49 -22.29
N PRO A 133 -13.11 33.69 -22.16
CA PRO A 133 -12.40 34.95 -22.38
C PRO A 133 -11.32 35.25 -21.33
N TYR A 134 -11.42 34.67 -20.13
CA TYR A 134 -10.50 34.93 -19.01
C TYR A 134 -9.88 33.65 -18.45
N ASP A 135 -10.62 32.55 -18.45
CA ASP A 135 -10.24 31.27 -17.88
C ASP A 135 -10.59 30.10 -18.80
N ALA A 136 -9.93 28.97 -18.58
CA ALA A 136 -10.28 27.69 -19.18
C ALA A 136 -10.99 26.85 -18.12
N VAL A 137 -12.18 26.35 -18.43
CA VAL A 137 -13.02 25.57 -17.52
C VAL A 137 -13.06 24.12 -17.98
N GLU A 138 -12.71 23.19 -17.11
CA GLU A 138 -12.80 21.75 -17.39
C GLU A 138 -14.27 21.34 -17.52
N VAL A 139 -14.60 20.66 -18.63
CA VAL A 139 -15.95 20.17 -18.94
C VAL A 139 -16.08 18.73 -18.45
N ALA A 140 -17.00 18.49 -17.51
CA ALA A 140 -17.22 17.14 -17.00
C ALA A 140 -17.89 16.23 -18.06
N VAL A 141 -17.68 14.91 -17.97
CA VAL A 141 -18.21 13.93 -18.95
C VAL A 141 -19.73 14.04 -19.13
N ASN A 142 -20.46 14.24 -18.04
CA ASN A 142 -21.92 14.38 -18.00
C ASN A 142 -22.40 15.83 -18.18
N GLU A 143 -21.49 16.79 -18.30
CA GLU A 143 -21.83 18.19 -18.54
C GLU A 143 -22.29 18.42 -19.97
N ARG A 144 -23.22 19.35 -20.16
CA ARG A 144 -23.71 19.77 -21.47
C ARG A 144 -23.31 21.22 -21.72
N VAL A 145 -22.52 21.43 -22.76
CA VAL A 145 -22.06 22.77 -23.17
C VAL A 145 -23.02 23.34 -24.20
N ASP A 146 -23.45 24.58 -23.99
CA ASP A 146 -24.33 25.33 -24.90
C ASP A 146 -23.51 26.00 -26.01
N LEU A 147 -23.74 25.59 -27.26
CA LEU A 147 -23.09 26.13 -28.45
C LEU A 147 -23.83 27.32 -29.09
N THR A 148 -24.87 27.85 -28.43
CA THR A 148 -25.61 29.04 -28.92
C THR A 148 -25.02 30.36 -28.45
N ARG A 149 -23.92 30.33 -27.67
CA ARG A 149 -23.32 31.56 -27.16
C ARG A 149 -22.66 32.33 -28.32
N PRO A 150 -22.53 33.65 -28.21
CA PRO A 150 -21.86 34.44 -29.25
C PRO A 150 -20.40 34.00 -29.42
N GLY A 151 -20.02 33.60 -30.64
CA GLY A 151 -18.66 33.18 -30.98
C GLY A 151 -18.62 31.74 -31.47
N VAL A 152 -17.42 31.16 -31.48
CA VAL A 152 -17.17 29.74 -31.74
C VAL A 152 -16.50 29.18 -30.49
N GLU A 153 -17.15 28.23 -29.82
CA GLU A 153 -16.58 27.60 -28.65
C GLU A 153 -15.26 26.90 -29.01
N THR A 154 -14.24 27.17 -28.21
CA THR A 154 -12.90 26.60 -28.40
C THR A 154 -12.62 25.65 -27.26
N PHE A 155 -12.41 24.39 -27.58
CA PHE A 155 -12.04 23.35 -26.64
C PHE A 155 -10.58 22.97 -26.84
N LYS A 156 -9.88 22.70 -25.74
CA LYS A 156 -8.56 22.09 -25.76
C LYS A 156 -8.61 20.75 -25.07
N SER A 157 -8.01 19.75 -25.69
CA SER A 157 -7.76 18.48 -25.03
C SER A 157 -6.42 18.53 -24.32
N ARG A 158 -6.39 18.03 -23.09
CA ARG A 158 -5.18 17.91 -22.30
C ARG A 158 -5.12 16.52 -21.70
N ILE A 159 -3.94 15.91 -21.75
CA ILE A 159 -3.68 14.74 -20.92
C ILE A 159 -3.40 15.28 -19.52
N LYS A 160 -4.38 15.12 -18.63
CA LYS A 160 -4.20 15.42 -17.21
C LYS A 160 -3.68 14.15 -16.58
N PRO A 161 -2.37 14.04 -16.27
CA PRO A 161 -1.84 12.83 -15.66
C PRO A 161 -2.66 12.55 -14.41
N GLN A 162 -3.25 11.37 -14.34
CA GLN A 162 -4.05 11.00 -13.18
C GLN A 162 -3.09 10.92 -12.00
N THR A 163 -3.26 11.84 -11.06
CA THR A 163 -2.50 11.88 -9.82
C THR A 163 -3.35 11.27 -8.73
N TRP A 164 -2.82 10.25 -8.07
CA TRP A 164 -3.44 9.66 -6.90
C TRP A 164 -2.72 10.14 -5.65
N THR A 165 -3.50 10.44 -4.62
CA THR A 165 -2.99 10.80 -3.31
C THR A 165 -3.18 9.67 -2.32
N LEU A 166 -2.10 9.25 -1.68
CA LEU A 166 -2.11 8.25 -0.62
C LEU A 166 -1.55 8.88 0.66
N SER A 167 -2.35 8.90 1.72
CA SER A 167 -1.88 9.35 3.03
C SER A 167 -1.25 8.20 3.81
N ILE A 168 -0.02 8.35 4.29
CA ILE A 168 0.61 7.39 5.22
C ILE A 168 0.86 8.11 6.54
N GLN A 169 0.16 7.70 7.60
CA GLN A 169 0.27 8.33 8.93
C GLN A 169 0.11 9.86 8.93
N GLY A 170 -0.70 10.39 8.00
CA GLY A 170 -0.94 11.82 7.82
C GLY A 170 0.00 12.51 6.81
N VAL A 171 1.02 11.83 6.29
CA VAL A 171 1.86 12.31 5.20
C VAL A 171 1.18 12.03 3.86
N LEU A 172 0.83 13.08 3.11
CA LEU A 172 0.23 12.97 1.79
C LEU A 172 1.31 12.73 0.74
N LEU A 173 1.22 11.61 0.02
CA LEU A 173 2.11 11.26 -1.07
C LEU A 173 1.34 11.25 -2.40
N GLU A 174 1.91 11.89 -3.41
CA GLU A 174 1.38 11.90 -4.77
C GLU A 174 2.04 10.83 -5.65
N TYR A 175 1.22 10.18 -6.47
CA TYR A 175 1.60 9.12 -7.39
C TYR A 175 0.99 9.36 -8.78
N THR A 176 1.78 9.07 -9.81
CA THR A 176 1.34 9.07 -11.22
C THR A 176 1.06 7.66 -11.76
N GLN A 177 1.28 6.64 -10.93
CA GLN A 177 0.91 5.25 -11.20
C GLN A 177 -0.11 4.81 -10.16
N PRO A 178 -1.15 4.07 -10.57
CA PRO A 178 -2.22 3.64 -9.67
C PRO A 178 -1.79 2.54 -8.70
N GLU A 179 -0.84 1.69 -9.10
CA GLU A 179 -0.37 0.56 -8.30
C GLU A 179 0.84 0.98 -7.48
N VAL A 180 0.72 0.92 -6.16
CA VAL A 180 1.74 1.39 -5.23
C VAL A 180 2.08 0.30 -4.23
N LYS A 181 3.35 -0.14 -4.23
CA LYS A 181 3.86 -1.06 -3.21
C LYS A 181 3.95 -0.32 -1.87
N VAL A 182 3.37 -0.92 -0.82
CA VAL A 182 3.29 -0.31 0.51
C VAL A 182 4.66 -0.02 1.09
N ALA A 183 5.63 -0.93 0.97
CA ALA A 183 6.99 -0.73 1.47
C ALA A 183 7.66 0.50 0.83
N ASP A 184 7.53 0.68 -0.49
CA ASP A 184 8.11 1.83 -1.19
C ASP A 184 7.43 3.13 -0.76
N ALA A 185 6.11 3.07 -0.55
CA ALA A 185 5.32 4.18 -0.05
C ALA A 185 5.75 4.58 1.38
N MET A 186 6.00 3.59 2.25
CA MET A 186 6.51 3.81 3.61
C MET A 186 7.87 4.49 3.61
N VAL A 187 8.80 4.05 2.74
CA VAL A 187 10.12 4.68 2.57
C VAL A 187 9.97 6.14 2.14
N ARG A 188 9.09 6.42 1.16
CA ARG A 188 8.79 7.79 0.72
C ARG A 188 8.18 8.67 1.82
N ALA A 189 7.41 8.08 2.74
CA ALA A 189 6.87 8.76 3.92
C ALA A 189 7.86 8.86 5.09
N GLY A 190 9.08 8.32 4.96
CA GLY A 190 10.12 8.38 5.99
C GLY A 190 10.05 7.26 7.05
N TYR A 191 9.31 6.18 6.79
CA TYR A 191 9.21 5.02 7.66
C TYR A 191 10.06 3.85 7.16
N ASP A 192 10.72 3.14 8.08
CA ASP A 192 11.52 1.95 7.77
C ASP A 192 10.62 0.71 7.62
N PRO A 193 10.49 0.12 6.41
CA PRO A 193 9.64 -1.03 6.16
C PRO A 193 10.13 -2.33 6.83
N ASN A 194 11.38 -2.38 7.30
CA ASN A 194 11.94 -3.58 7.95
C ASN A 194 11.56 -3.69 9.44
N LYS A 195 10.96 -2.65 10.02
CA LYS A 195 10.45 -2.70 11.40
C LYS A 195 9.11 -3.43 11.45
N SER A 196 8.78 -3.98 12.61
CA SER A 196 7.50 -4.65 12.82
C SER A 196 6.37 -3.61 12.87
N TRP A 197 5.60 -3.48 11.79
CA TRP A 197 4.42 -2.63 11.71
C TRP A 197 3.16 -3.47 11.50
N HIS A 198 2.09 -3.14 12.19
CA HIS A 198 0.74 -3.43 11.75
C HIS A 198 0.31 -2.35 10.75
N ILE A 199 0.10 -2.75 9.50
CA ILE A 199 -0.24 -1.84 8.42
C ILE A 199 -1.72 -2.01 8.12
N TYR A 200 -2.49 -0.93 8.27
CA TYR A 200 -3.92 -0.93 7.99
C TYR A 200 -4.23 -0.05 6.79
N LEU A 201 -4.85 -0.64 5.76
CA LEU A 201 -5.50 0.08 4.68
C LEU A 201 -6.89 0.50 5.11
N ILE A 202 -7.21 1.77 4.91
CA ILE A 202 -8.52 2.34 5.19
C ILE A 202 -9.09 2.80 3.86
N VAL A 203 -10.18 2.14 3.44
CA VAL A 203 -10.94 2.51 2.26
C VAL A 203 -12.29 3.10 2.70
N HIS A 204 -12.67 4.25 2.16
CA HIS A 204 -13.93 4.91 2.50
C HIS A 204 -15.14 3.97 2.31
N GLY A 205 -15.91 3.77 3.38
CA GLY A 205 -17.08 2.89 3.39
C GLY A 205 -16.77 1.39 3.58
N GLN A 206 -15.50 1.00 3.71
CA GLN A 206 -15.08 -0.38 3.97
C GLN A 206 -14.47 -0.52 5.38
N PRO A 207 -14.51 -1.72 5.98
CA PRO A 207 -13.80 -1.99 7.21
C PRO A 207 -12.27 -1.86 7.01
N LYS A 208 -11.55 -1.55 8.09
CA LYS A 208 -10.09 -1.47 8.06
C LYS A 208 -9.51 -2.84 7.69
N GLN A 209 -8.65 -2.87 6.69
CA GLN A 209 -8.02 -4.09 6.21
C GLN A 209 -6.55 -4.11 6.66
N GLU A 210 -6.13 -5.17 7.35
CA GLU A 210 -4.70 -5.38 7.64
C GLU A 210 -3.99 -5.90 6.39
N ILE A 211 -2.85 -5.28 6.06
CA ILE A 211 -2.03 -5.60 4.89
C ILE A 211 -0.55 -5.72 5.28
N THR A 212 0.29 -6.19 4.35
CA THR A 212 1.74 -6.33 4.55
C THR A 212 2.51 -5.30 3.73
N GLY A 213 3.81 -5.13 4.00
CA GLY A 213 4.67 -4.22 3.24
C GLY A 213 4.82 -4.62 1.76
N ASP A 214 4.65 -5.90 1.43
CA ASP A 214 4.70 -6.39 0.06
C ASP A 214 3.38 -6.22 -0.71
N PHE A 215 2.32 -5.80 -0.03
CA PHE A 215 1.04 -5.55 -0.67
C PHE A 215 1.13 -4.39 -1.67
N VAL A 216 0.46 -4.54 -2.81
CA VAL A 216 0.34 -3.50 -3.83
C VAL A 216 -1.08 -2.92 -3.73
N VAL A 217 -1.15 -1.64 -3.38
CA VAL A 217 -2.41 -0.89 -3.29
C VAL A 217 -2.75 -0.36 -4.69
N ASP A 218 -3.94 -0.67 -5.19
CA ASP A 218 -4.46 -0.11 -6.45
C ASP A 218 -5.35 1.11 -6.15
N LEU A 219 -4.79 2.31 -6.31
CA LEU A 219 -5.42 3.60 -6.04
C LEU A 219 -6.59 3.95 -6.99
N ARG A 220 -6.90 3.10 -7.98
CA ARG A 220 -8.10 3.28 -8.83
C ARG A 220 -9.40 3.08 -8.07
N GLN A 221 -9.38 2.35 -6.94
CA GLN A 221 -10.61 2.13 -6.19
C GLN A 221 -11.03 3.41 -5.46
N PRO A 222 -12.30 3.84 -5.61
CA PRO A 222 -12.80 5.01 -4.89
C PRO A 222 -12.75 4.72 -3.39
N GLY A 223 -12.27 5.69 -2.61
CA GLY A 223 -12.15 5.52 -1.17
C GLY A 223 -10.74 5.22 -0.67
N ILE A 224 -9.71 5.05 -1.50
CA ILE A 224 -8.36 4.75 -0.98
C ILE A 224 -7.67 6.06 -0.59
N GLU A 225 -7.82 6.46 0.67
CA GLU A 225 -7.17 7.70 1.12
C GLU A 225 -6.04 7.46 2.13
N LYS A 226 -6.06 6.39 2.94
CA LYS A 226 -5.23 6.34 4.16
C LYS A 226 -4.65 4.95 4.48
N ILE A 227 -3.33 4.93 4.69
CA ILE A 227 -2.59 3.86 5.37
C ILE A 227 -2.22 4.33 6.78
N ARG A 228 -2.50 3.49 7.76
CA ARG A 228 -2.10 3.69 9.15
C ARG A 228 -1.07 2.63 9.55
N LEU A 229 0.09 3.09 10.00
CA LEU A 229 1.22 2.27 10.44
C LEU A 229 1.26 2.19 11.96
N MET A 230 0.59 1.22 12.57
CA MET A 230 0.76 1.04 14.01
C MET A 230 2.04 0.23 14.23
N LEU A 231 2.93 0.71 15.10
CA LEU A 231 4.08 -0.11 15.47
C LEU A 231 3.49 -1.41 16.02
N ARG A 232 3.93 -2.55 15.50
CA ARG A 232 3.53 -3.85 16.01
C ARG A 232 4.19 -3.98 17.36
N ASP A 233 3.51 -3.48 18.38
CA ASP A 233 3.77 -3.92 19.74
C ASP A 233 3.67 -5.43 19.70
N VAL A 234 4.79 -6.08 19.98
CA VAL A 234 4.77 -7.49 20.29
C VAL A 234 4.04 -7.62 21.63
N ASN A 235 2.71 -7.73 21.59
CA ASN A 235 1.95 -8.90 22.06
C ASN A 235 0.48 -8.53 22.35
N ASN A 236 -0.45 -9.30 21.76
CA ASN A 236 -1.87 -9.25 22.05
C ASN A 236 -2.12 -9.59 23.53
N GLY A 237 -2.82 -8.69 24.23
CA GLY A 237 -3.44 -9.01 25.51
C GLY A 237 -4.66 -9.91 25.30
N GLU A 238 -4.50 -11.21 25.55
CA GLU A 238 -5.44 -11.97 26.35
C GLU A 238 -4.64 -12.61 27.50
N CYS A 239 -5.19 -12.56 28.71
CA CYS A 239 -4.56 -12.89 29.99
C CYS A 239 -3.53 -14.04 29.96
N ASN A 240 -2.25 -13.69 30.01
CA ASN A 240 -1.31 -14.27 30.98
C ASN A 240 -0.07 -13.37 31.13
N SER A 241 0.20 -13.01 32.37
CA SER A 241 1.11 -11.97 32.86
C SER A 241 2.60 -12.21 32.56
N PHE A 242 3.08 -12.21 31.30
CA PHE A 242 4.51 -12.51 31.04
C PHE A 242 5.18 -11.80 29.85
N ALA A 243 4.82 -10.54 29.53
CA ALA A 243 5.77 -9.70 28.79
C ALA A 243 6.97 -9.36 29.70
N PRO A 244 8.23 -9.46 29.24
CA PRO A 244 9.38 -9.12 30.06
C PRO A 244 9.34 -7.64 30.43
N THR A 245 9.18 -7.33 31.71
CA THR A 245 9.11 -5.94 32.19
C THR A 245 10.44 -5.22 31.91
N ARG A 246 10.42 -3.97 31.45
CA ARG A 246 11.62 -3.13 31.34
C ARG A 246 11.53 -1.96 32.33
N ALA A 247 11.56 -2.26 33.62
CA ALA A 247 11.29 -1.29 34.69
C ALA A 247 12.39 -0.23 34.86
N PHE A 248 13.63 -0.52 34.43
CA PHE A 248 14.73 0.44 34.37
C PHE A 248 15.66 0.17 33.19
N GLN A 249 16.45 1.18 32.82
CA GLN A 249 17.40 1.13 31.72
C GLN A 249 18.79 0.67 32.21
N LEU A 250 19.39 -0.28 31.50
CA LEU A 250 20.80 -0.66 31.62
C LEU A 250 21.69 0.19 30.70
N LEU A 251 23.01 -0.02 30.72
CA LEU A 251 23.91 0.63 29.78
C LEU A 251 23.63 0.15 28.34
N PRO A 252 23.93 0.97 27.31
CA PRO A 252 23.79 0.55 25.92
C PRO A 252 24.57 -0.73 25.59
N LYS A 253 25.77 -0.90 26.15
CA LYS A 253 26.61 -2.11 25.99
C LYS A 253 25.95 -3.37 26.55
N ASP A 254 25.22 -3.24 27.67
CA ASP A 254 24.53 -4.37 28.30
C ASP A 254 23.31 -4.79 27.48
N HIS A 255 22.54 -3.83 26.96
CA HIS A 255 21.42 -4.10 26.07
C HIS A 255 21.86 -4.86 24.82
N GLN A 256 22.91 -4.37 24.15
CA GLN A 256 23.42 -4.99 22.94
C GLN A 256 23.87 -6.44 23.20
N PHE A 257 24.55 -6.68 24.33
CA PHE A 257 24.99 -8.02 24.71
C PHE A 257 23.81 -8.95 25.06
N LEU A 258 22.86 -8.48 25.87
CA LEU A 258 21.69 -9.27 26.29
C LEU A 258 20.77 -9.60 25.11
N ASP A 259 20.61 -8.69 24.16
CA ASP A 259 19.83 -8.94 22.93
C ASP A 259 20.57 -9.93 22.00
N ALA A 260 21.90 -9.86 21.94
CA ALA A 260 22.71 -10.82 21.18
C ALA A 260 22.73 -12.23 21.79
N LEU A 261 22.45 -12.37 23.09
CA LEU A 261 22.37 -13.65 23.79
C LEU A 261 21.18 -14.51 23.30
N GLY A 262 20.18 -13.89 22.66
CA GLY A 262 18.99 -14.58 22.14
C GLY A 262 18.06 -15.14 23.23
N LEU A 263 18.31 -14.81 24.50
CA LEU A 263 17.49 -15.19 25.65
C LEU A 263 16.53 -14.08 26.04
N LYS A 264 15.37 -14.45 26.59
CA LYS A 264 14.41 -13.47 27.12
C LYS A 264 14.96 -12.88 28.41
N TRP A 265 15.00 -11.56 28.52
CA TRP A 265 15.44 -10.88 29.74
C TRP A 265 14.52 -9.72 30.11
N GLU A 266 14.39 -9.42 31.40
CA GLU A 266 13.55 -8.34 31.96
C GLU A 266 14.26 -7.58 33.07
N THR A 267 13.92 -6.31 33.26
CA THR A 267 14.35 -5.48 34.40
C THR A 267 13.17 -5.20 35.32
N VAL A 268 13.37 -5.40 36.62
CA VAL A 268 12.33 -5.29 37.65
C VAL A 268 12.82 -4.36 38.75
N ILE A 269 11.93 -3.52 39.27
CA ILE A 269 12.18 -2.72 40.46
C ILE A 269 11.29 -3.28 41.56
N GLU A 270 11.89 -3.60 42.71
CA GLU A 270 11.17 -4.02 43.90
C GLU A 270 11.47 -3.10 45.07
N HIS A 271 10.43 -2.85 45.87
CA HIS A 271 10.56 -2.12 47.12
C HIS A 271 10.58 -3.13 48.26
N ASP A 272 11.72 -3.26 48.93
CA ASP A 272 11.81 -4.07 50.12
C ASP A 272 11.22 -3.26 51.30
N ALA A 273 10.01 -3.62 51.71
CA ALA A 273 9.30 -2.95 52.79
C ALA A 273 9.98 -3.12 54.17
N VAL A 274 10.86 -4.13 54.32
CA VAL A 274 11.56 -4.42 55.58
C VAL A 274 12.82 -3.57 55.71
N VAL A 275 13.53 -3.35 54.60
CA VAL A 275 14.79 -2.59 54.56
C VAL A 275 14.58 -1.13 54.13
N GLY A 276 13.40 -0.80 53.61
CA GLY A 276 13.07 0.54 53.09
C GLY A 276 13.85 0.91 51.82
N ALA A 277 14.46 -0.08 51.16
CA ALA A 277 15.34 0.12 50.02
C ALA A 277 14.69 -0.36 48.71
N THR A 278 14.92 0.39 47.64
CA THR A 278 14.56 -0.02 46.28
C THR A 278 15.67 -0.86 45.69
N ARG A 279 15.35 -2.11 45.33
CA ARG A 279 16.26 -3.05 44.67
C ARG A 279 15.90 -3.15 43.20
N ARG A 280 16.91 -3.25 42.34
CA ARG A 280 16.75 -3.36 40.90
C ARG A 280 17.30 -4.71 40.46
N TRP A 281 16.51 -5.46 39.71
CA TRP A 281 16.85 -6.81 39.29
C TRP A 281 16.88 -6.90 37.76
N LEU A 282 17.90 -7.56 37.24
CA LEU A 282 17.92 -8.06 35.86
C LEU A 282 17.65 -9.57 35.91
N LEU A 283 16.60 -10.02 35.24
CA LEU A 283 16.20 -11.41 35.15
C LEU A 283 16.44 -11.92 33.73
N ILE A 284 17.18 -13.01 33.58
CA ILE A 284 17.44 -13.71 32.32
C ILE A 284 16.76 -15.07 32.41
N HIS A 285 15.83 -15.32 31.49
CA HIS A 285 15.02 -16.53 31.43
C HIS A 285 15.71 -17.60 30.59
N ASP A 286 15.45 -18.87 30.92
CA ASP A 286 15.98 -20.04 30.21
C ASP A 286 17.51 -20.06 30.09
N TYR A 287 18.22 -19.52 31.08
CA TYR A 287 19.68 -19.53 31.14
C TYR A 287 20.17 -20.98 31.29
N SER A 288 21.02 -21.42 30.36
CA SER A 288 21.44 -22.82 30.28
C SER A 288 22.61 -23.07 31.23
N LEU A 289 22.49 -24.13 32.04
CA LEU A 289 23.55 -24.58 32.94
C LEU A 289 24.41 -25.64 32.25
N LEU A 290 25.66 -25.74 32.68
CA LEU A 290 26.59 -26.78 32.25
C LEU A 290 26.15 -28.17 32.75
N GLY A 291 26.58 -29.22 32.06
CA GLY A 291 26.30 -30.59 32.48
C GLY A 291 26.95 -30.93 33.82
N GLY A 292 26.17 -31.50 34.75
CA GLY A 292 26.63 -31.83 36.11
C GLY A 292 25.79 -31.18 37.23
N TYR A 293 24.90 -30.27 36.87
CA TYR A 293 23.88 -29.70 37.77
C TYR A 293 22.54 -30.45 37.67
N SER A 294 21.73 -30.34 38.72
CA SER A 294 20.39 -30.95 38.80
C SER A 294 19.37 -30.34 37.82
N GLN A 295 19.64 -29.14 37.32
CA GLN A 295 18.80 -28.41 36.37
C GLN A 295 19.60 -28.12 35.11
N THR A 296 18.94 -28.20 33.95
CA THR A 296 19.53 -27.84 32.65
C THR A 296 19.30 -26.37 32.29
N LYS A 297 18.23 -25.77 32.85
CA LYS A 297 17.85 -24.37 32.64
C LYS A 297 17.39 -23.75 33.94
N VAL A 298 17.72 -22.47 34.12
CA VAL A 298 17.31 -21.65 35.25
C VAL A 298 16.94 -20.25 34.80
N GLN A 299 16.16 -19.56 35.61
CA GLN A 299 16.05 -18.12 35.59
C GLN A 299 17.18 -17.54 36.44
N LEU A 300 18.07 -16.80 35.79
CA LEU A 300 19.20 -16.12 36.42
C LEU A 300 18.79 -14.69 36.80
N ALA A 301 19.03 -14.28 38.04
CA ALA A 301 18.82 -12.92 38.50
C ALA A 301 20.15 -12.27 38.91
N LEU A 302 20.33 -11.00 38.52
CA LEU A 302 21.43 -10.13 38.96
C LEU A 302 20.86 -8.89 39.63
N GLU A 303 21.42 -8.50 40.77
CA GLU A 303 21.09 -7.24 41.41
C GLU A 303 21.89 -6.08 40.79
N ILE A 304 21.19 -5.12 40.20
CA ILE A 304 21.80 -3.95 39.57
C ILE A 304 21.76 -2.76 40.55
N VAL A 305 22.81 -2.62 41.35
CA VAL A 305 22.95 -1.52 42.32
C VAL A 305 22.78 -0.15 41.67
N LEU A 306 22.22 0.84 42.40
CA LEU A 306 21.86 2.16 41.86
C LEU A 306 23.02 2.85 41.15
N ASP A 307 24.22 2.76 41.73
CA ASP A 307 25.44 3.40 41.24
C ASP A 307 26.16 2.58 40.15
N TYR A 308 25.58 1.51 39.62
CA TYR A 308 26.14 0.78 38.49
C TYR A 308 26.30 1.72 37.26
N PRO A 309 27.45 1.72 36.55
CA PRO A 309 28.61 0.82 36.68
C PRO A 309 29.71 1.26 37.66
N ALA A 310 29.56 2.41 38.33
CA ALA A 310 30.54 2.86 39.33
C ALA A 310 30.65 1.90 40.52
N ALA A 311 29.56 1.23 40.88
CA ALA A 311 29.53 0.14 41.86
C ALA A 311 29.40 -1.24 41.19
N GLN A 312 30.01 -2.26 41.82
CA GLN A 312 30.09 -3.61 41.29
C GLN A 312 28.75 -4.38 41.35
N ILE A 313 28.55 -5.29 40.40
CA ILE A 313 27.55 -6.36 40.51
C ILE A 313 28.19 -7.53 41.25
N ASP A 314 27.61 -7.90 42.40
CA ASP A 314 28.30 -8.74 43.37
C ASP A 314 27.77 -10.18 43.44
N MET A 315 26.46 -10.35 43.39
CA MET A 315 25.79 -11.65 43.56
C MET A 315 24.97 -12.03 42.33
N PHE A 316 24.76 -13.33 42.16
CA PHE A 316 23.82 -13.88 41.19
C PHE A 316 22.89 -14.89 41.85
N TYR A 317 21.70 -15.07 41.30
CA TYR A 317 20.68 -15.92 41.90
C TYR A 317 20.00 -16.82 40.88
N PHE A 318 19.64 -18.04 41.29
CA PHE A 318 18.97 -19.02 40.43
C PHE A 318 17.58 -19.38 40.94
N LEU A 319 16.68 -19.59 39.99
CA LEU A 319 15.38 -20.22 40.17
C LEU A 319 15.14 -21.22 39.02
N PRO A 320 14.78 -22.49 39.27
CA PRO A 320 14.72 -23.14 40.59
C PRO A 320 16.10 -23.29 41.23
N PHE A 321 16.13 -23.78 42.46
CA PHE A 321 17.39 -24.03 43.18
C PHE A 321 18.18 -25.13 42.48
N VAL A 322 19.50 -24.98 42.52
CA VAL A 322 20.46 -25.84 41.83
C VAL A 322 21.32 -26.57 42.85
N THR A 323 21.53 -27.86 42.58
CA THR A 323 22.46 -28.75 43.30
C THR A 323 23.32 -29.48 42.28
N LEU A 324 24.40 -30.12 42.71
CA LEU A 324 25.14 -31.03 41.84
C LEU A 324 24.35 -32.32 41.60
N ILE A 325 24.60 -33.00 40.48
CA ILE A 325 23.91 -34.26 40.11
C ILE A 325 24.19 -35.40 41.10
N ASN A 326 25.29 -35.31 41.86
CA ASN A 326 25.65 -36.21 42.94
C ASN A 326 24.88 -35.94 44.25
N GLY A 327 23.96 -34.97 44.25
CA GLY A 327 23.15 -34.60 45.41
C GLY A 327 23.85 -33.68 46.43
N GLN A 328 25.09 -33.26 46.18
CA GLN A 328 25.78 -32.30 47.04
C GLN A 328 25.18 -30.90 46.87
N GLU A 329 24.98 -30.23 47.99
CA GLU A 329 24.65 -28.81 48.00
C GLU A 329 25.87 -28.00 47.58
N VAL A 330 25.64 -26.99 46.74
CA VAL A 330 26.70 -26.07 46.34
C VAL A 330 27.08 -25.21 47.55
N PRO A 331 28.37 -25.09 47.88
CA PRO A 331 28.80 -24.24 48.99
C PRO A 331 28.46 -22.76 48.75
N SER A 332 28.17 -22.06 49.85
CA SER A 332 27.92 -20.61 49.86
C SER A 332 26.73 -20.16 49.01
N THR A 333 25.64 -20.93 49.03
CA THR A 333 24.34 -20.59 48.44
C THR A 333 23.24 -20.31 49.46
N GLN A 334 23.58 -19.87 50.67
CA GLN A 334 22.60 -19.67 51.75
C GLN A 334 21.82 -18.35 51.62
N VAL A 335 22.26 -17.43 50.76
CA VAL A 335 21.60 -16.15 50.52
C VAL A 335 20.29 -16.39 49.77
N ARG A 336 19.23 -15.67 50.12
CA ARG A 336 17.93 -15.76 49.45
C ARG A 336 17.47 -14.36 49.04
N ALA A 337 16.87 -14.28 47.85
CA ALA A 337 16.17 -13.08 47.41
C ALA A 337 14.76 -13.46 46.95
N THR A 338 13.76 -12.69 47.35
CA THR A 338 12.39 -12.86 46.84
C THR A 338 12.17 -11.86 45.73
N ILE A 339 11.95 -12.35 44.51
CA ILE A 339 11.74 -11.52 43.31
C ILE A 339 10.45 -11.97 42.62
N LYS A 340 9.53 -11.05 42.36
CA LYS A 340 8.18 -11.29 41.83
C LYS A 340 7.43 -12.39 42.60
N GLY A 341 7.65 -12.46 43.91
CA GLY A 341 7.07 -13.46 44.82
C GLY A 341 7.73 -14.85 44.79
N ALA A 342 8.72 -15.08 43.92
CA ALA A 342 9.49 -16.32 43.89
C ALA A 342 10.79 -16.18 44.70
N THR A 343 11.18 -17.22 45.44
CA THR A 343 12.45 -17.23 46.18
C THR A 343 13.56 -17.77 45.30
N PHE A 344 14.62 -17.00 45.11
CA PHE A 344 15.82 -17.36 44.38
C PHE A 344 16.94 -17.76 45.34
N GLN A 345 17.74 -18.76 44.94
CA GLN A 345 18.96 -19.19 45.62
C GLN A 345 20.11 -18.28 45.21
N GLY A 346 20.65 -17.52 46.15
CA GLY A 346 21.73 -16.55 45.91
C GLY A 346 23.11 -17.16 46.11
N TRP A 347 24.01 -16.83 45.19
CA TRP A 347 25.40 -17.24 45.17
C TRP A 347 26.27 -16.03 45.50
N SER A 348 26.91 -16.08 46.67
CA SER A 348 27.85 -15.04 47.11
C SER A 348 29.23 -15.34 46.57
N ARG A 349 29.64 -14.65 45.50
CA ARG A 349 30.96 -14.81 44.87
C ARG A 349 31.52 -13.42 44.55
N HIS A 350 32.34 -12.92 45.47
CA HIS A 350 32.93 -11.59 45.35
C HIS A 350 34.14 -11.60 44.43
N ARG A 351 34.25 -10.56 43.60
CA ARG A 351 35.47 -10.25 42.86
C ARG A 351 36.54 -9.75 43.84
N SER A 352 37.75 -10.31 43.79
CA SER A 352 38.87 -9.87 44.63
C SER A 352 40.21 -9.94 43.90
N GLY A 353 41.19 -9.17 44.37
CA GLY A 353 42.55 -9.17 43.82
C GLY A 353 42.60 -8.68 42.37
N ALA A 354 43.25 -9.45 41.50
CA ALA A 354 43.46 -9.10 40.08
C ALA A 354 42.17 -9.08 39.24
N SER A 355 41.05 -9.60 39.77
CA SER A 355 39.74 -9.61 39.11
C SER A 355 38.76 -8.58 39.71
N ALA A 356 39.27 -7.58 40.45
CA ALA A 356 38.46 -6.52 41.04
C ALA A 356 37.68 -5.75 39.96
N TRP A 357 36.51 -5.24 40.34
CA TRP A 357 35.63 -4.50 39.44
C TRP A 357 36.27 -3.19 38.95
N ASP A 358 36.31 -2.99 37.63
CA ASP A 358 36.68 -1.73 36.98
C ASP A 358 35.44 -1.09 36.33
N PRO A 359 34.92 0.03 36.87
CA PRO A 359 33.76 0.73 36.33
C PRO A 359 33.83 1.13 34.86
N ASN A 360 35.03 1.26 34.29
CA ASN A 360 35.21 1.69 32.90
C ASN A 360 35.04 0.51 31.92
N SER A 361 35.49 -0.69 32.30
CA SER A 361 35.45 -1.87 31.44
C SER A 361 34.34 -2.85 31.82
N ASP A 362 34.10 -3.07 33.10
CA ASP A 362 33.16 -4.09 33.57
C ASP A 362 31.70 -3.75 33.29
N CYS A 363 30.90 -4.81 33.13
CA CYS A 363 29.51 -4.73 32.75
C CYS A 363 28.76 -6.05 33.02
N VAL A 364 27.50 -6.16 32.57
CA VAL A 364 26.71 -7.38 32.71
C VAL A 364 27.39 -8.56 31.99
N GLN A 365 28.01 -8.34 30.84
CA GLN A 365 28.75 -9.38 30.12
C GLN A 365 29.90 -9.97 30.94
N THR A 366 30.74 -9.12 31.54
CA THR A 366 31.86 -9.61 32.37
C THR A 366 31.34 -10.30 33.63
N GLN A 367 30.17 -9.88 34.13
CA GLN A 367 29.51 -10.57 35.24
C GLN A 367 28.99 -11.96 34.85
N LEU A 368 28.39 -12.14 33.67
CA LEU A 368 27.99 -13.48 33.22
C LEU A 368 29.20 -14.40 33.03
N ALA A 369 30.33 -13.88 32.53
CA ALA A 369 31.57 -14.64 32.47
C ALA A 369 32.06 -15.11 33.86
N LEU A 370 31.88 -14.28 34.90
CA LEU A 370 32.16 -14.68 36.28
C LEU A 370 31.21 -15.80 36.73
N VAL A 371 29.91 -15.70 36.42
CA VAL A 371 28.92 -16.75 36.72
C VAL A 371 29.36 -18.08 36.08
N GLU A 372 29.73 -18.07 34.80
CA GLU A 372 30.25 -19.25 34.10
C GLU A 372 31.51 -19.83 34.74
N SER A 373 32.49 -19.00 35.08
CA SER A 373 33.72 -19.45 35.73
C SER A 373 33.46 -20.11 37.09
N CYS A 374 32.49 -19.57 37.85
CA CYS A 374 32.07 -20.12 39.12
C CYS A 374 31.41 -21.48 38.93
N MET A 375 30.55 -21.63 37.91
CA MET A 375 29.94 -22.92 37.59
C MET A 375 30.98 -23.98 37.22
N VAL A 376 31.95 -23.65 36.37
CA VAL A 376 33.01 -24.60 35.96
C VAL A 376 33.84 -25.06 37.16
N LYS A 377 34.16 -24.15 38.09
CA LYS A 377 34.95 -24.46 39.27
C LYS A 377 34.27 -25.53 40.15
N GLU A 378 32.98 -25.38 40.42
CA GLU A 378 32.23 -26.30 41.29
C GLU A 378 31.96 -27.67 40.62
N LEU A 379 32.15 -27.78 39.30
CA LEU A 379 32.12 -29.07 38.58
C LEU A 379 33.49 -29.77 38.56
N SER A 380 34.56 -29.04 38.89
CA SER A 380 35.95 -29.53 38.86
C SER A 380 36.49 -29.88 40.25
N GLU A 381 35.75 -29.54 41.30
CA GLU A 381 35.97 -29.93 42.71
C GLU A 381 35.09 -31.14 43.05
#